data_AF-A0A9W4WNP2-F1
#
_entry.id   AF-A0A9W4WNP2-F1
#
_cell.length_a   1.000
_cell.length_b   1.000
_cell.length_c   1.000
_cell.angle_alpha   90.00
_cell.angle_beta   90.00
_cell.angle_gamma   90.00
#
_symmetry.space_group_name_H-M   'P 1'
#
loop_
_entity.id
_entity.type
_entity.pdbx_description
1 polymer ?
#
loop_
_entity_poly.entity_id
_entity_poly.type
_entity_poly.pdbx_seq_one_letter_code
_entity_poly.pdbx_strand_id
1 'polypeptide(L)' 'PEVLRGQPYTLASDIYSFSIIMWEFIYGIPPFDNEAHDF' A
#
# COMPACT_ATOMS: atom_id res chain seq x y z
N PRO A 1 2.97 -0.68 6.97
CA PRO A 1 2.37 -1.95 6.51
C PRO A 1 2.41 -3.04 7.60
N GLU A 2 1.30 -3.75 7.85
CA GLU A 2 1.23 -4.81 8.87
C GLU A 2 2.28 -5.91 8.68
N VAL A 3 2.62 -6.21 7.41
CA VAL A 3 3.67 -7.19 7.03
C VAL A 3 5.05 -6.81 7.59
N LEU A 4 5.39 -5.51 7.63
CA LEU A 4 6.66 -5.04 8.18
C LEU A 4 6.68 -4.99 9.71
N ARG A 5 5.51 -5.17 10.36
CA ARG A 5 5.35 -5.17 11.82
C ARG A 5 5.25 -6.57 12.42
N GLY A 6 5.43 -7.63 11.61
CA GLY A 6 5.34 -9.02 12.05
C GLY A 6 3.95 -9.45 12.54
N GLN A 7 2.91 -8.69 12.18
CA GLN A 7 1.54 -9.00 12.55
C GLN A 7 0.96 -10.09 11.65
N PRO A 8 0.04 -10.93 12.15
CA PRO A 8 -0.57 -11.97 11.35
C PRO A 8 -1.24 -11.34 10.13
N TYR A 9 -0.95 -11.92 8.98
CA TYR A 9 -1.56 -11.55 7.71
C TYR A 9 -3.07 -11.66 7.79
N THR A 10 -3.77 -10.63 7.34
CA THR A 10 -5.23 -10.56 7.37
C THR A 10 -5.78 -10.29 5.98
N LEU A 11 -7.00 -10.73 5.71
CA LEU A 11 -7.72 -10.45 4.46
C LEU A 11 -7.80 -8.94 4.14
N ALA A 12 -7.81 -8.10 5.19
CA ALA A 12 -7.78 -6.64 5.01
C ALA A 12 -6.46 -6.16 4.37
N SER A 13 -5.33 -6.81 4.68
CA SER A 13 -4.03 -6.52 4.08
C SER A 13 -4.01 -6.81 2.58
N ASP A 14 -4.70 -7.87 2.14
CA ASP A 14 -4.82 -8.20 0.71
C ASP A 14 -5.65 -7.20 -0.05
N ILE A 15 -6.81 -6.84 0.50
CA ILE A 15 -7.69 -5.86 -0.09
C ILE A 15 -6.95 -4.53 -0.22
N TYR A 16 -6.25 -4.11 0.83
CA TYR A 16 -5.44 -2.88 0.79
C TYR A 16 -4.36 -2.94 -0.30
N SER A 17 -3.57 -4.01 -0.33
CA SER A 17 -2.48 -4.16 -1.32
C SER A 17 -3.00 -4.21 -2.76
N PHE A 18 -4.11 -4.92 -2.99
CA PHE A 18 -4.77 -4.98 -4.29
C PHE A 18 -5.34 -3.62 -4.71
N SER A 19 -5.97 -2.90 -3.79
CA SER A 19 -6.50 -1.55 -4.05
C SER A 19 -5.41 -0.54 -4.42
N ILE A 20 -4.22 -0.64 -3.81
CA ILE A 20 -3.06 0.21 -4.14
C ILE A 20 -2.56 -0.06 -5.58
N ILE A 21 -2.45 -1.34 -5.97
CA ILE A 21 -2.07 -1.71 -7.35
C ILE A 21 -3.12 -1.23 -8.36
N MET A 22 -4.40 -1.41 -8.06
CA MET A 22 -5.49 -0.95 -8.92
C MET A 22 -5.52 0.57 -9.06
N TRP A 23 -5.25 1.30 -7.98
CA TRP A 23 -5.14 2.77 -8.01
C TRP A 23 -4.02 3.22 -8.94
N GLU A 24 -2.83 2.63 -8.84
CA GLU A 24 -1.71 2.92 -9.74
C GLU A 24 -2.07 2.64 -11.20
N PHE A 25 -2.79 1.55 -11.48
CA PHE A 25 -3.23 1.21 -12.83
C PHE A 25 -4.25 2.19 -13.43
N ILE A 26 -5.16 2.70 -12.60
CA ILE A 26 -6.24 3.60 -13.04
C ILE A 26 -5.70 5.02 -13.26
N TYR A 27 -4.83 5.48 -12.36
CA TYR A 27 -4.38 6.88 -12.34
C TYR A 27 -3.00 7.08 -12.96
N GLY A 28 -2.20 6.02 -13.10
CA GLY A 28 -0.84 6.09 -13.66
C GLY A 28 0.14 6.89 -12.80
N ILE A 29 -0.20 7.15 -11.53
CA ILE A 29 0.58 7.94 -10.59
C ILE A 29 0.82 7.06 -9.36
N PRO A 30 2.07 6.86 -8.94
CA PRO A 30 2.36 6.06 -7.77
C PRO A 30 1.70 6.69 -6.53
N PRO A 31 0.94 5.91 -5.74
CA PRO A 31 0.48 6.39 -4.46
C PRO A 31 1.70 6.70 -3.58
N PHE A 32 1.65 7.81 -2.84
CA PHE A 32 2.72 8.33 -1.96
C PHE A 32 3.92 9.03 -2.64
N ASP A 33 3.84 9.39 -3.92
CA ASP A 33 4.91 10.12 -4.64
C ASP A 33 5.33 11.45 -4.00
N ASN A 34 4.51 11.99 -3.10
CA ASN A 34 4.73 13.29 -2.46
C ASN A 34 4.86 13.24 -0.92
N GLU A 35 5.03 12.05 -0.33
CA GLU A 35 5.35 11.94 1.10
C GLU A 35 6.84 11.69 1.27
N ALA A 36 7.59 12.71 1.67
CA ALA A 36 8.98 12.57 2.09
C ALA A 36 9.04 11.55 3.24
N HIS A 37 9.67 10.40 2.97
CA HIS A 37 9.94 9.38 3.97
C HIS A 37 11.16 9.78 4.81
N ASP A 38 11.06 10.94 5.45
CA ASP A 38 12.01 11.37 6.46
C ASP A 38 11.59 10.75 7.79
N PHE A 39 12.42 9.78 8.22
CA PHE A 39 12.52 9.15 9.55
C PHE A 39 11.72 7.86 9.81
#